data_AF-E9HFS8-F1
#
_entry.id   AF-E9HFS8-F1
#
_cell.length_a   1.000
_cell.length_b   1.000
_cell.length_c   1.000
_cell.angle_alpha   90.00
_cell.angle_beta   90.00
_cell.angle_gamma   90.00
#
_symmetry.space_group_name_H-M   'P 1'
#
loop_
_entity.id
_entity.type
_entity.pdbx_description
1 polymer ?
#
loop_
_entity_poly.entity_id
_entity_poly.type
_entity_poly.pdbx_seq_one_letter_code
_entity_poly.pdbx_strand_id
1 'polypeptide(L)'
;ENLDQFVFKAAPKESQMKCRITRDRKGMDRGLYPTYFLHLEREDGKKIFLLAGRKRKKSATSNYIISTDPTDLSRGGEAFAAKLRSNVFGTHFTLYDDGHKYSSRQELAAIIYDTNVLGFKGPRKMTIIIPAMSIEQQRVDICPSVEHEGIIDRWKRKMSDDLLQLHNKTPVWNDDTQSYVLNFHGRVTQASVKNFQLVHEDDADYIVMQFGRVAEDVFTMDFRYPMCAVQAFAVALSSFDGKLACE
;
A
#
# COMPACT_ATOMS: atom_id res chain seq x y z
N GLU A 1 1.26 -23.48 1.43
CA GLU A 1 1.44 -22.58 2.58
C GLU A 1 0.07 -22.02 2.97
N ASN A 2 -0.11 -21.68 4.26
CA ASN A 2 -1.32 -21.02 4.73
C ASN A 2 -1.36 -19.59 4.16
N LEU A 3 -2.44 -19.24 3.46
CA LEU A 3 -2.59 -17.92 2.82
C LEU A 3 -2.55 -16.79 3.84
N ASP A 4 -3.17 -16.97 5.00
CA ASP A 4 -3.25 -15.97 6.07
C ASP A 4 -1.87 -15.59 6.57
N GLN A 5 -0.94 -16.55 6.67
CA GLN A 5 0.44 -16.28 7.05
C GLN A 5 1.26 -15.71 5.89
N PHE A 6 1.04 -16.23 4.68
CA PHE A 6 1.79 -15.84 3.49
C PHE A 6 1.67 -14.34 3.20
N VAL A 7 0.48 -13.75 3.38
CA VAL A 7 0.25 -12.34 3.03
C VAL A 7 0.97 -11.35 3.94
N PHE A 8 1.37 -11.77 5.15
CA PHE A 8 2.19 -10.97 6.09
C PHE A 8 3.70 -11.21 5.95
N LYS A 9 4.11 -12.32 5.33
CA LYS A 9 5.52 -12.65 5.12
C LYS A 9 6.19 -11.62 4.21
N ALA A 10 7.33 -11.09 4.63
CA ALA A 10 8.14 -10.21 3.77
C ALA A 10 8.56 -10.97 2.50
N ALA A 11 8.62 -10.26 1.38
CA ALA A 11 9.16 -10.83 0.15
C ALA A 11 10.61 -11.33 0.37
N PRO A 12 11.02 -12.42 -0.30
CA PRO A 12 12.43 -12.84 -0.28
C PRO A 12 13.35 -11.73 -0.82
N LYS A 13 14.55 -11.56 -0.23
CA LYS A 13 15.51 -10.48 -0.59
C LYS A 13 15.87 -10.46 -2.08
N GLU A 14 16.11 -11.63 -2.65
CA GLU A 14 16.55 -11.79 -4.04
C GLU A 14 15.39 -11.99 -5.03
N SER A 15 14.15 -11.70 -4.62
CA SER A 15 12.99 -11.96 -5.46
C SER A 15 12.04 -10.78 -5.49
N GLN A 16 11.37 -10.65 -6.63
CA GLN A 16 10.29 -9.70 -6.81
C GLN A 16 8.98 -10.47 -6.88
N MET A 17 8.06 -10.15 -5.99
CA MET A 17 6.71 -10.67 -5.98
C MET A 17 5.90 -9.87 -7.00
N LYS A 18 5.60 -10.48 -8.15
CA LYS A 18 4.82 -9.84 -9.22
C LYS A 18 3.34 -10.07 -9.01
N CYS A 19 2.54 -9.01 -8.90
CA CYS A 19 1.10 -9.16 -8.67
C CYS A 19 0.25 -8.32 -9.62
N ARG A 20 -1.03 -8.67 -9.69
CA ARG A 20 -2.09 -7.95 -10.39
C ARG A 20 -3.17 -7.53 -9.42
N ILE A 21 -3.60 -6.28 -9.49
CA ILE A 21 -4.83 -5.82 -8.86
C ILE A 21 -5.91 -5.68 -9.93
N THR A 22 -7.07 -6.29 -9.70
CA THR A 22 -8.28 -6.06 -10.48
C THR A 22 -9.31 -5.32 -9.63
N ARG A 23 -9.97 -4.32 -10.22
CA ARG A 23 -11.02 -3.54 -9.58
C ARG A 23 -12.38 -3.96 -10.12
N ASP A 24 -13.23 -4.49 -9.26
CA ASP A 24 -14.62 -4.78 -9.59
C ASP A 24 -15.55 -3.65 -9.10
N ARG A 25 -16.16 -2.95 -10.05
CA ARG A 25 -17.14 -1.89 -9.79
C ARG A 25 -18.57 -2.41 -9.73
N LYS A 26 -18.82 -3.68 -10.07
CA LYS A 26 -20.17 -4.27 -10.14
C LYS A 26 -20.75 -4.60 -8.76
N GLY A 27 -19.92 -4.59 -7.72
CA GLY A 27 -20.25 -5.18 -6.41
C GLY A 27 -21.20 -4.39 -5.50
N MET A 28 -21.10 -3.05 -5.38
CA MET A 28 -21.93 -2.29 -4.41
C MET A 28 -22.20 -0.83 -4.81
N ASP A 29 -23.41 -0.35 -4.45
CA ASP A 29 -23.90 1.04 -4.59
C ASP A 29 -23.55 1.71 -5.92
N ARG A 30 -23.87 1.05 -7.04
CA ARG A 30 -23.62 1.57 -8.39
C ARG A 30 -22.15 1.95 -8.66
N GLY A 31 -21.20 1.25 -8.01
CA GLY A 31 -19.76 1.42 -8.24
C GLY A 31 -19.06 2.41 -7.30
N LEU A 32 -19.75 2.95 -6.28
CA LEU A 32 -19.16 3.87 -5.31
C LEU A 32 -18.15 3.21 -4.36
N TYR A 33 -18.28 1.91 -4.13
CA TYR A 33 -17.41 1.14 -3.23
C TYR A 33 -16.91 -0.11 -3.94
N PRO A 34 -16.01 0.04 -4.93
CA PRO A 34 -15.51 -1.09 -5.68
C PRO A 34 -14.70 -2.03 -4.78
N THR A 35 -14.74 -3.32 -5.13
CA THR A 35 -13.89 -4.34 -4.53
C THR A 35 -12.60 -4.46 -5.34
N TYR A 36 -11.48 -4.60 -4.66
CA TYR A 36 -10.17 -4.79 -5.27
C TYR A 36 -9.69 -6.19 -4.94
N PHE A 37 -9.17 -6.91 -5.94
CA PHE A 37 -8.63 -8.26 -5.75
C PHE A 37 -7.17 -8.29 -6.16
N LEU A 38 -6.32 -8.71 -5.23
CA LEU A 38 -4.90 -8.93 -5.45
C LEU A 38 -4.64 -10.39 -5.82
N HIS A 39 -3.91 -10.59 -6.90
CA HIS A 39 -3.45 -11.91 -7.33
C HIS A 39 -1.94 -11.91 -7.55
N LEU A 40 -1.25 -12.93 -7.06
CA LEU A 40 0.14 -13.22 -7.43
C LEU A 40 0.18 -13.76 -8.87
N GLU A 41 1.08 -13.23 -9.69
CA GLU A 41 1.35 -13.71 -11.04
C GLU A 41 2.52 -14.70 -11.00
N ARG A 42 2.26 -15.95 -11.37
CA ARG A 42 3.30 -16.96 -11.54
C ARG A 42 3.91 -16.91 -12.93
N GLU A 43 5.12 -17.44 -13.05
CA GLU A 43 5.84 -17.53 -14.33
C GLU A 43 5.12 -18.41 -15.36
N ASP A 44 4.35 -19.41 -14.90
CA ASP A 44 3.50 -20.26 -15.75
C ASP A 44 2.20 -19.57 -16.22
N GLY A 45 2.03 -18.27 -15.93
CA GLY A 45 0.86 -17.47 -16.29
C GLY A 45 -0.35 -17.67 -15.37
N LYS A 46 -0.29 -18.56 -14.38
CA LYS A 46 -1.37 -18.73 -13.41
C LYS A 46 -1.44 -17.55 -12.44
N LYS A 47 -2.66 -17.23 -12.02
CA LYS A 47 -2.93 -16.21 -11.02
C LYS A 47 -3.42 -16.87 -9.73
N ILE A 48 -2.81 -16.51 -8.61
CA ILE A 48 -3.21 -17.00 -7.30
C ILE A 48 -3.79 -15.85 -6.52
N PHE A 49 -5.03 -15.99 -6.09
CA PHE A 49 -5.67 -15.00 -5.23
C PHE A 49 -4.90 -14.87 -3.92
N LEU A 50 -4.70 -13.62 -3.47
CA LEU A 50 -4.05 -13.31 -2.20
C LEU A 50 -4.97 -12.56 -1.24
N LEU A 51 -5.52 -11.43 -1.68
CA LEU A 51 -6.25 -10.51 -0.83
C LEU A 51 -7.41 -9.87 -1.59
N ALA A 52 -8.52 -9.63 -0.90
CA ALA A 52 -9.58 -8.75 -1.34
C ALA A 52 -9.64 -7.52 -0.44
N GLY A 53 -9.94 -6.36 -1.02
CA GLY A 53 -9.99 -5.08 -0.32
C GLY A 53 -11.21 -4.27 -0.72
N ARG A 54 -11.92 -3.68 0.25
CA ARG A 54 -13.08 -2.82 -0.06
C ARG A 54 -13.26 -1.72 0.96
N LYS A 55 -13.53 -0.51 0.48
CA LYS A 55 -13.89 0.65 1.31
C LYS A 55 -15.24 0.43 1.97
N ARG A 56 -15.33 0.66 3.27
CA ARG A 56 -16.56 0.54 4.06
C ARG A 56 -17.48 1.72 3.81
N LYS A 57 -18.78 1.43 3.81
CA LYS A 57 -19.84 2.45 3.86
C LYS A 57 -19.89 3.10 5.24
N LYS A 58 -20.57 4.26 5.31
CA LYS A 58 -20.95 4.93 6.57
C LYS A 58 -19.79 5.16 7.55
N SER A 59 -18.60 5.42 7.02
CA SER A 59 -17.43 5.78 7.82
C SER A 59 -17.13 7.27 7.62
N ALA A 60 -16.90 8.00 8.71
CA ALA A 60 -16.55 9.42 8.66
C ALA A 60 -15.18 9.69 7.99
N THR A 61 -14.36 8.65 7.88
CA THR A 61 -13.05 8.64 7.20
C THR A 61 -13.00 7.44 6.28
N SER A 62 -12.07 7.43 5.34
CA SER A 62 -11.85 6.26 4.51
C SER A 62 -11.35 5.09 5.33
N ASN A 63 -12.00 3.94 5.15
CA ASN A 63 -11.72 2.74 5.93
C ASN A 63 -11.87 1.54 5.01
N TYR A 64 -10.79 0.84 4.70
CA TYR A 64 -10.81 -0.37 3.90
C TYR A 64 -10.68 -1.59 4.80
N ILE A 65 -11.50 -2.59 4.53
CA ILE A 65 -11.31 -3.95 5.04
C ILE A 65 -10.51 -4.72 4.00
N ILE A 66 -9.51 -5.47 4.47
CA ILE A 66 -8.67 -6.37 3.69
C ILE A 66 -8.88 -7.78 4.24
N SER A 67 -9.14 -8.74 3.37
CA SER A 67 -9.50 -10.12 3.70
C SER A 67 -8.76 -11.12 2.81
N THR A 68 -8.46 -12.30 3.34
CA THR A 68 -7.95 -13.47 2.60
C THR A 68 -9.08 -14.35 2.04
N ASP A 69 -10.34 -13.95 2.21
CA ASP A 69 -11.50 -14.52 1.53
C ASP A 69 -12.10 -13.48 0.57
N PRO A 70 -12.19 -13.76 -0.75
CA PRO A 70 -12.77 -12.84 -1.71
C PRO A 70 -14.28 -12.62 -1.55
N THR A 71 -14.96 -13.51 -0.83
CA THR A 71 -16.42 -13.51 -0.61
C THR A 71 -16.82 -12.87 0.70
N ASP A 72 -15.94 -12.87 1.71
CA ASP A 72 -16.16 -12.22 3.01
C ASP A 72 -15.25 -11.00 3.22
N LEU A 73 -15.86 -9.82 3.15
CA LEU A 73 -15.23 -8.52 3.43
C LEU A 73 -15.88 -7.86 4.65
N SER A 74 -16.17 -8.66 5.68
CA SER A 74 -16.66 -8.23 6.97
C SER A 74 -15.52 -8.05 7.97
N ARG A 75 -15.75 -7.26 9.03
CA ARG A 75 -14.74 -7.03 10.07
C ARG A 75 -14.66 -8.18 11.08
N GLY A 76 -15.73 -8.95 11.23
CA GLY A 76 -15.81 -10.08 12.16
C GLY A 76 -15.69 -11.42 11.46
N GLY A 77 -15.38 -11.42 10.16
CA GLY A 77 -15.15 -12.63 9.39
C GLY A 77 -13.83 -13.27 9.79
N GLU A 78 -13.76 -14.60 9.72
CA GLU A 78 -12.56 -15.36 10.08
C GLU A 78 -11.37 -15.02 9.18
N ALA A 79 -11.63 -14.65 7.92
CA ALA A 79 -10.61 -14.26 6.95
C ALA A 79 -10.22 -12.78 6.99
N PHE A 80 -10.70 -12.02 7.99
CA PHE A 80 -10.31 -10.62 8.17
C PHE A 80 -8.80 -10.53 8.46
N ALA A 81 -8.04 -9.97 7.52
CA ALA A 81 -6.59 -9.87 7.64
C ALA A 81 -6.13 -8.50 8.16
N ALA A 82 -6.67 -7.42 7.61
CA ALA A 82 -6.16 -6.08 7.93
C ALA A 82 -7.18 -4.97 7.68
N LYS A 83 -6.89 -3.80 8.24
CA LYS A 83 -7.68 -2.58 8.07
C LYS A 83 -6.81 -1.38 7.75
N LEU A 84 -7.08 -0.72 6.63
CA LEU A 84 -6.47 0.56 6.27
C LEU A 84 -7.42 1.70 6.63
N ARG A 85 -6.97 2.67 7.42
CA ARG A 85 -7.78 3.81 7.87
C ARG A 85 -7.11 5.13 7.51
N SER A 86 -7.85 6.08 6.94
CA SER A 86 -7.36 7.43 6.70
C SER A 86 -7.64 8.38 7.87
N ASN A 87 -6.92 9.50 7.89
CA ASN A 87 -7.36 10.72 8.56
C ASN A 87 -8.53 11.38 7.80
N VAL A 88 -9.08 12.45 8.35
CA VAL A 88 -10.22 13.20 7.79
C VAL A 88 -9.92 13.76 6.39
N PHE A 89 -8.68 14.17 6.14
CA PHE A 89 -8.28 14.80 4.87
C PHE A 89 -7.86 13.81 3.78
N GLY A 90 -7.75 12.51 4.10
CA GLY A 90 -7.23 11.50 3.17
C GLY A 90 -5.74 11.66 2.85
N THR A 91 -4.98 12.37 3.69
CA THR A 91 -3.54 12.64 3.49
C THR A 91 -2.66 11.69 4.27
N HIS A 92 -3.18 11.09 5.35
CA HIS A 92 -2.47 10.10 6.15
C HIS A 92 -3.33 8.85 6.25
N PHE A 93 -2.72 7.68 6.07
CA PHE A 93 -3.35 6.40 6.27
C PHE A 93 -2.50 5.54 7.20
N THR A 94 -3.16 4.75 8.05
CA THR A 94 -2.52 3.76 8.91
C THR A 94 -3.12 2.39 8.62
N LEU A 95 -2.24 1.42 8.38
CA LEU A 95 -2.59 0.02 8.20
C LEU A 95 -2.46 -0.72 9.53
N TYR A 96 -3.51 -1.42 9.91
CA TYR A 96 -3.57 -2.25 11.10
C TYR A 96 -3.77 -3.71 10.72
N ASP A 97 -3.25 -4.62 11.53
CA ASP A 97 -3.59 -6.03 11.49
C ASP A 97 -5.00 -6.32 12.04
N ASP A 98 -5.28 -7.61 12.30
CA ASP A 98 -6.51 -8.12 12.86
C ASP A 98 -6.59 -8.03 14.41
N GLY A 99 -5.51 -7.61 15.06
CA GLY A 99 -5.43 -7.50 16.50
C GLY A 99 -6.44 -6.53 17.12
N HIS A 100 -6.71 -6.72 18.42
CA HIS A 100 -7.71 -5.94 19.12
C HIS A 100 -7.13 -4.59 19.56
N LYS A 101 -7.89 -3.49 19.35
CA LYS A 101 -7.42 -2.09 19.45
C LYS A 101 -6.69 -1.76 20.76
N TYR A 102 -7.06 -2.38 21.87
CA TYR A 102 -6.56 -2.07 23.21
C TYR A 102 -5.73 -3.21 23.82
N SER A 103 -5.29 -4.17 23.02
CA SER A 103 -4.46 -5.28 23.52
C SER A 103 -3.29 -5.60 22.60
N SER A 104 -3.55 -5.95 21.35
CA SER A 104 -2.57 -6.62 20.48
C SER A 104 -2.49 -6.07 19.06
N ARG A 105 -3.27 -5.02 18.75
CA ARG A 105 -3.31 -4.50 17.38
C ARG A 105 -2.00 -3.85 16.99
N GLN A 106 -1.41 -4.34 15.92
CA GLN A 106 -0.20 -3.78 15.34
C GLN A 106 -0.50 -2.69 14.32
N GLU A 107 0.43 -1.75 14.18
CA GLU A 107 0.53 -0.88 13.01
C GLU A 107 1.56 -1.47 12.03
N LEU A 108 1.12 -1.79 10.82
CA LEU A 108 1.93 -2.46 9.82
C LEU A 108 2.54 -1.50 8.80
N ALA A 109 1.91 -0.33 8.60
CA ALA A 109 2.40 0.72 7.72
C ALA A 109 1.69 2.04 8.00
N ALA A 110 2.37 3.14 7.73
CA ALA A 110 1.77 4.46 7.54
C ALA A 110 2.04 4.96 6.11
N ILE A 111 1.04 5.58 5.51
CA ILE A 111 1.14 6.19 4.19
C ILE A 111 0.79 7.67 4.30
N ILE A 112 1.71 8.52 3.86
CA ILE A 112 1.61 9.97 4.00
C ILE A 112 1.74 10.59 2.62
N TYR A 113 0.78 11.44 2.30
CA TYR A 113 0.76 12.26 1.10
C TYR A 113 0.93 13.71 1.50
N ASP A 114 1.95 14.36 0.93
CA ASP A 114 2.17 15.78 1.17
C ASP A 114 1.01 16.58 0.57
N THR A 115 0.56 17.57 1.33
CA THR A 115 -0.46 18.52 0.89
C THR A 115 0.18 19.63 0.08
N ASN A 116 -0.36 19.93 -1.10
CA ASN A 116 0.11 21.02 -1.94
C ASN A 116 -0.49 22.35 -1.44
N VAL A 117 -0.03 22.85 -0.29
CA VAL A 117 -0.63 24.02 0.39
C VAL A 117 -0.33 25.36 -0.33
N LEU A 118 0.57 25.37 -1.32
CA LEU A 118 1.10 26.60 -1.94
C LEU A 118 1.12 26.59 -3.48
N GLY A 119 0.35 25.71 -4.12
CA GLY A 119 0.24 25.69 -5.59
C GLY A 119 1.53 25.26 -6.33
N PHE A 120 2.49 24.64 -5.62
CA PHE A 120 3.66 24.04 -6.26
C PHE A 120 3.22 22.94 -7.23
N LYS A 121 3.44 23.18 -8.52
CA LYS A 121 3.22 22.20 -9.58
C LYS A 121 4.38 21.21 -9.55
N GLY A 122 4.13 20.02 -9.02
CA GLY A 122 5.10 18.92 -8.99
C GLY A 122 4.42 17.58 -8.69
N PRO A 123 5.10 16.46 -8.98
CA PRO A 123 4.63 15.14 -8.59
C PRO A 123 4.33 15.09 -7.08
N ARG A 124 3.18 14.52 -6.69
CA ARG A 124 2.80 14.41 -5.28
C ARG A 124 3.85 13.60 -4.52
N LYS A 125 4.42 14.18 -3.46
CA LYS A 125 5.35 13.46 -2.58
C LYS A 125 4.57 12.51 -1.68
N MET A 126 5.03 11.26 -1.67
CA MET A 126 4.44 10.15 -0.96
C MET A 126 5.51 9.48 -0.12
N THR A 127 5.26 9.42 1.18
CA THR A 127 6.14 8.79 2.17
C THR A 127 5.44 7.56 2.73
N ILE A 128 6.13 6.41 2.71
CA ILE A 128 5.66 5.18 3.32
C ILE A 128 6.58 4.84 4.47
N ILE A 129 6.00 4.56 5.62
CA ILE A 129 6.75 4.16 6.80
C ILE A 129 6.26 2.77 7.17
N ILE A 130 7.18 1.81 7.26
CA ILE A 130 6.90 0.46 7.73
C ILE A 130 7.81 0.12 8.90
N PRO A 131 7.43 -0.80 9.79
CA PRO A 131 8.34 -1.24 10.84
C PRO A 131 9.61 -1.85 10.22
N ALA A 132 10.76 -1.55 10.83
CA ALA A 132 12.07 -2.05 10.43
C ALA A 132 12.15 -3.57 10.56
N MET A 133 13.22 -4.14 10.02
CA MET A 133 13.51 -5.58 10.09
C MET A 133 14.66 -5.82 11.07
N SER A 134 14.52 -6.82 11.94
CA SER A 134 15.58 -7.29 12.81
C SER A 134 16.68 -8.01 12.03
N ILE A 135 17.77 -8.37 12.72
CA ILE A 135 18.89 -9.14 12.16
C ILE A 135 18.41 -10.52 11.67
N GLU A 136 17.42 -11.10 12.35
CA GLU A 136 16.75 -12.36 12.02
C GLU A 136 15.73 -12.21 10.88
N GLN A 137 15.68 -11.03 10.24
CA GLN A 137 14.75 -10.72 9.16
C GLN A 137 13.28 -10.86 9.57
N GLN A 138 12.98 -10.64 10.84
CA GLN A 138 11.62 -10.49 11.35
C GLN A 138 11.25 -9.03 11.42
N ARG A 139 9.97 -8.72 11.24
CA ARG A 139 9.50 -7.35 11.39
C ARG A 139 9.48 -6.98 12.87
N VAL A 140 9.92 -5.77 13.21
CA VAL A 140 9.75 -5.22 14.56
C VAL A 140 8.27 -4.96 14.79
N ASP A 141 7.70 -5.54 15.84
CA ASP A 141 6.29 -5.33 16.19
C ASP A 141 6.07 -3.92 16.74
N ILE A 142 5.09 -3.20 16.19
CA ILE A 142 4.66 -1.90 16.70
C ILE A 142 3.22 -2.03 17.15
N CYS A 143 3.05 -2.23 18.46
CA CYS A 143 1.75 -2.37 19.14
C CYS A 143 1.49 -1.13 20.02
N PRO A 144 0.86 -0.05 19.52
CA PRO A 144 0.61 1.14 20.33
C PRO A 144 -0.37 0.80 21.46
N SER A 145 0.11 0.88 22.70
CA SER A 145 -0.70 0.62 23.89
C SER A 145 -1.48 1.87 24.32
N VAL A 146 -0.98 3.04 23.96
CA VAL A 146 -1.55 4.36 24.25
C VAL A 146 -1.66 5.19 22.96
N GLU A 147 -2.49 6.23 22.97
CA GLU A 147 -2.48 7.25 21.91
C GLU A 147 -1.09 7.92 21.86
N HIS A 148 -0.61 8.25 20.65
CA HIS A 148 0.69 8.88 20.38
C HIS A 148 1.95 7.98 20.40
N GLU A 149 1.81 6.67 20.28
CA GLU A 149 2.93 5.71 20.14
C GLU A 149 2.99 5.00 18.77
N GLY A 150 2.08 5.35 17.86
CA GLY A 150 1.98 4.76 16.52
C GLY A 150 3.13 5.16 15.59
N ILE A 151 3.15 4.55 14.41
CA ILE A 151 4.18 4.77 13.39
C ILE A 151 4.31 6.26 13.04
N ILE A 152 3.18 6.94 12.83
CA ILE A 152 3.16 8.37 12.45
C ILE A 152 3.74 9.24 13.55
N ASP A 153 3.42 8.94 14.82
CA ASP A 153 3.91 9.73 15.96
C ASP A 153 5.42 9.52 16.17
N ARG A 154 5.89 8.27 16.11
CA ARG A 154 7.32 7.93 16.15
C ARG A 154 8.10 8.63 15.04
N TRP A 155 7.57 8.61 13.82
CA TRP A 155 8.17 9.29 12.67
C TRP A 155 8.25 10.81 12.87
N LYS A 156 7.17 11.46 13.33
CA LYS A 156 7.17 12.90 13.62
C LYS A 156 8.19 13.29 14.70
N ARG A 157 8.43 12.40 15.67
CA ARG A 157 9.45 12.56 16.72
C ARG A 157 10.87 12.19 16.27
N LYS A 158 11.03 11.76 15.02
CA LYS A 158 12.31 11.27 14.45
C LYS A 158 12.89 10.08 15.22
N MET A 159 12.04 9.21 15.75
CA MET A 159 12.44 7.93 16.34
C MET A 159 12.52 6.87 15.24
N SER A 160 13.67 6.82 14.54
CA SER A 160 13.84 6.02 13.32
C SER A 160 14.32 4.58 13.53
N ASP A 161 14.82 4.21 14.70
CA ASP A 161 15.50 2.91 14.89
C ASP A 161 14.61 1.70 14.58
N ASP A 162 13.31 1.81 14.87
CA ASP A 162 12.31 0.76 14.62
C ASP A 162 11.55 0.96 13.30
N LEU A 163 11.92 1.96 12.48
CA LEU A 163 11.16 2.38 11.31
C LEU A 163 12.01 2.38 10.05
N LEU A 164 11.43 1.90 8.96
CA LEU A 164 11.97 2.08 7.62
C LEU A 164 11.12 3.10 6.87
N GLN A 165 11.77 4.15 6.36
CA GLN A 165 11.13 5.17 5.54
C GLN A 165 11.42 4.92 4.06
N LEU A 166 10.35 4.87 3.26
CA LEU A 166 10.40 4.80 1.81
C LEU A 166 9.71 6.03 1.24
N HIS A 167 10.10 6.43 0.04
CA HIS A 167 9.48 7.55 -0.66
C HIS A 167 9.26 7.20 -2.13
N ASN A 168 8.37 7.94 -2.80
CA ASN A 168 8.20 7.78 -4.24
C ASN A 168 9.47 8.21 -4.98
N LYS A 169 9.96 7.36 -5.88
CA LYS A 169 11.09 7.68 -6.76
C LYS A 169 10.74 8.93 -7.59
N THR A 170 11.64 9.90 -7.61
CA THR A 170 11.49 11.10 -8.43
C THR A 170 11.56 10.70 -9.91
N PRO A 171 10.56 11.05 -10.74
CA PRO A 171 10.60 10.80 -12.17
C PRO A 171 11.80 11.46 -12.85
N VAL A 172 12.30 10.85 -13.92
CA VAL A 172 13.37 11.41 -14.75
C VAL A 172 12.75 12.13 -15.94
N TRP A 173 13.30 13.28 -16.32
CA TRP A 173 12.89 13.97 -17.54
C TRP A 173 13.27 13.14 -18.77
N ASN A 174 12.33 12.95 -19.68
CA ASN A 174 12.56 12.31 -20.97
C ASN A 174 12.38 13.34 -22.09
N ASP A 175 13.47 13.59 -22.83
CA ASP A 175 13.50 14.57 -23.92
C ASP A 175 12.65 14.14 -25.13
N ASP A 176 12.56 12.85 -25.43
CA ASP A 176 11.78 12.35 -26.57
C ASP A 176 10.28 12.55 -26.36
N THR A 177 9.80 12.31 -25.13
CA THR A 177 8.39 12.45 -24.76
C THR A 177 8.04 13.78 -24.10
N GLN A 178 9.02 14.67 -23.93
CA GLN A 178 8.91 15.98 -23.25
C GLN A 178 8.12 15.89 -21.93
N SER A 179 8.41 14.87 -21.13
CA SER A 179 7.65 14.57 -19.91
C SER A 179 8.48 13.84 -18.86
N TYR A 180 8.05 13.95 -17.61
CA TYR A 180 8.61 13.21 -16.48
C TYR A 180 8.12 11.76 -16.49
N VAL A 181 9.04 10.80 -16.59
CA VAL A 181 8.73 9.37 -16.71
C VAL A 181 9.44 8.54 -15.64
N LEU A 182 8.85 7.37 -15.37
CA LEU A 182 9.46 6.29 -14.59
C LEU A 182 9.57 5.05 -15.49
N ASN A 183 10.67 4.32 -15.38
CA ASN A 183 10.86 3.09 -16.14
C ASN A 183 10.26 1.91 -15.37
N PHE A 184 9.16 1.36 -15.89
CA PHE A 184 8.49 0.19 -15.34
C PHE A 184 8.83 -1.12 -16.06
N HIS A 185 9.84 -1.13 -16.94
CA HIS A 185 10.29 -2.31 -17.69
C HIS A 185 9.13 -3.05 -18.40
N GLY A 186 8.21 -2.29 -18.98
CA GLY A 186 7.01 -2.82 -19.67
C GLY A 186 5.92 -3.36 -18.75
N ARG A 187 6.08 -3.35 -17.42
CA ARG A 187 5.01 -3.77 -16.48
C ARG A 187 3.83 -2.82 -16.50
N VAL A 188 4.08 -1.51 -16.64
CA VAL A 188 3.05 -0.47 -16.69
C VAL A 188 2.95 0.06 -18.12
N THR A 189 1.74 0.06 -18.66
CA THR A 189 1.49 0.36 -20.07
C THR A 189 0.55 1.55 -20.29
N GLN A 190 -0.10 2.06 -19.23
CA GLN A 190 -0.96 3.23 -19.32
C GLN A 190 -0.45 4.37 -18.44
N ALA A 191 -0.35 5.57 -19.02
CA ALA A 191 -0.04 6.79 -18.28
C ALA A 191 -1.12 7.09 -17.24
N SER A 192 -0.69 7.46 -16.03
CA SER A 192 -1.57 7.78 -14.90
C SER A 192 -0.76 8.46 -13.81
N VAL A 193 -1.33 9.49 -13.19
CA VAL A 193 -0.77 10.14 -11.97
C VAL A 193 -0.69 9.20 -10.77
N LYS A 194 -1.30 8.01 -10.87
CA LYS A 194 -1.25 6.96 -9.85
C LYS A 194 -0.10 5.97 -10.07
N ASN A 195 0.67 6.10 -11.16
CA ASN A 195 1.83 5.23 -11.36
C ASN A 195 2.99 5.73 -10.49
N PHE A 196 3.58 4.85 -9.69
CA PHE A 196 4.69 5.22 -8.82
C PHE A 196 5.62 4.03 -8.56
N GLN A 197 6.85 4.35 -8.18
CA GLN A 197 7.83 3.42 -7.63
C GLN A 197 8.22 3.91 -6.24
N LEU A 198 8.43 3.00 -5.29
CA LEU A 198 8.91 3.30 -3.94
C LEU A 198 10.33 2.80 -3.77
N VAL A 199 11.17 3.64 -3.17
CA VAL A 199 12.59 3.40 -2.96
C VAL A 199 13.02 3.87 -1.57
N HIS A 200 14.16 3.35 -1.12
CA HIS A 200 14.86 3.90 0.04
C HIS A 200 15.71 5.11 -0.39
N GLU A 201 16.04 6.02 0.54
CA GLU A 201 16.88 7.19 0.22
C GLU A 201 18.32 6.83 -0.12
N ASP A 202 18.86 5.81 0.56
CA ASP A 202 20.23 5.33 0.32
C ASP A 202 20.38 4.49 -0.96
N ASP A 203 19.28 3.98 -1.51
CA ASP A 203 19.29 3.14 -2.71
C ASP A 203 18.04 3.38 -3.58
N ALA A 204 18.18 4.32 -4.51
CA ALA A 204 17.12 4.68 -5.46
C ALA A 204 16.94 3.67 -6.60
N ASP A 205 17.86 2.73 -6.79
CA ASP A 205 17.79 1.72 -7.85
C ASP A 205 17.09 0.44 -7.38
N TYR A 206 17.15 0.17 -6.08
CA TYR A 206 16.34 -0.86 -5.44
C TYR A 206 14.86 -0.43 -5.33
N ILE A 207 14.07 -0.80 -6.33
CA ILE A 207 12.62 -0.57 -6.34
C ILE A 207 11.92 -1.52 -5.36
N VAL A 208 11.61 -1.04 -4.16
CA VAL A 208 10.91 -1.82 -3.11
C VAL A 208 9.49 -2.17 -3.53
N MET A 209 8.81 -1.25 -4.20
CA MET A 209 7.47 -1.47 -4.74
C MET A 209 7.29 -0.68 -6.02
N GLN A 210 6.65 -1.27 -7.02
CA GLN A 210 6.16 -0.55 -8.19
C GLN A 210 4.68 -0.81 -8.38
N PHE A 211 3.96 0.24 -8.74
CA PHE A 211 2.53 0.17 -8.99
C PHE A 211 2.20 1.00 -10.22
N GLY A 212 1.32 0.46 -11.07
CA GLY A 212 0.82 1.25 -12.18
C GLY A 212 -0.26 0.57 -13.01
N ARG A 213 -0.94 1.39 -13.80
CA ARG A 213 -2.11 1.00 -14.58
C ARG A 213 -1.73 0.28 -15.87
N VAL A 214 -2.50 -0.75 -16.21
CA VAL A 214 -2.37 -1.46 -17.51
C VAL A 214 -3.69 -1.52 -18.29
N ALA A 215 -4.83 -1.42 -17.59
CA ALA A 215 -6.16 -1.31 -18.20
C ALA A 215 -7.08 -0.45 -17.31
N GLU A 216 -8.34 -0.26 -17.71
CA GLU A 216 -9.26 0.64 -17.00
C GLU A 216 -9.38 0.28 -15.49
N ASP A 217 -9.44 -1.01 -15.20
CA ASP A 217 -9.65 -1.58 -13.87
C ASP A 217 -8.61 -2.66 -13.53
N VAL A 218 -7.44 -2.59 -14.17
CA VAL A 218 -6.34 -3.54 -13.97
C VAL A 218 -5.04 -2.80 -13.75
N PHE A 219 -4.34 -3.18 -12.69
CA PHE A 219 -3.10 -2.56 -12.24
C PHE A 219 -2.06 -3.64 -11.96
N THR A 220 -0.79 -3.31 -12.18
CA THR A 220 0.34 -4.09 -11.69
C THR A 220 0.71 -3.59 -10.30
N MET A 221 1.14 -4.51 -9.46
CA MET A 221 1.66 -4.19 -8.14
C MET A 221 2.76 -5.20 -7.84
N ASP A 222 4.00 -4.80 -7.96
CA ASP A 222 5.13 -5.67 -7.66
C ASP A 222 5.86 -5.15 -6.42
N PHE A 223 6.32 -6.04 -5.56
CA PHE A 223 7.02 -5.66 -4.34
C PHE A 223 8.20 -6.59 -4.04
N ARG A 224 9.16 -6.07 -3.29
CA ARG A 224 10.39 -6.74 -2.86
C ARG A 224 10.56 -6.59 -1.35
N TYR A 225 11.55 -7.29 -0.80
CA TYR A 225 11.94 -7.11 0.60
C TYR A 225 12.19 -5.63 0.89
N PRO A 226 11.78 -5.09 2.06
CA PRO A 226 11.19 -5.79 3.22
C PRO A 226 9.65 -5.75 3.26
N MET A 227 8.99 -5.44 2.15
CA MET A 227 7.53 -5.32 2.11
C MET A 227 6.84 -6.68 2.03
N CYS A 228 5.65 -6.81 2.63
CA CYS A 228 4.75 -7.96 2.44
C CYS A 228 3.52 -7.61 1.58
N ALA A 229 2.73 -8.61 1.21
CA ALA A 229 1.57 -8.43 0.33
C ALA A 229 0.51 -7.50 0.96
N VAL A 230 0.22 -7.62 2.26
CA VAL A 230 -0.74 -6.77 2.97
C VAL A 230 -0.30 -5.31 2.95
N GLN A 231 0.98 -5.03 3.20
CA GLN A 231 1.53 -3.67 3.15
C GLN A 231 1.47 -3.09 1.74
N ALA A 232 1.96 -3.82 0.74
CA ALA A 232 1.95 -3.36 -0.64
C ALA A 232 0.52 -3.09 -1.14
N PHE A 233 -0.42 -3.97 -0.79
CA PHE A 233 -1.82 -3.81 -1.17
C PHE A 233 -2.46 -2.59 -0.50
N ALA A 234 -2.18 -2.35 0.78
CA ALA A 234 -2.66 -1.18 1.49
C ALA A 234 -2.12 0.14 0.89
N VAL A 235 -0.85 0.16 0.51
CA VAL A 235 -0.25 1.28 -0.22
C VAL A 235 -1.02 1.53 -1.53
N ALA A 236 -1.26 0.50 -2.33
CA ALA A 236 -2.04 0.60 -3.56
C ALA A 236 -3.47 1.09 -3.30
N LEU A 237 -4.17 0.56 -2.28
CA LEU A 237 -5.52 0.98 -1.91
C LEU A 237 -5.59 2.46 -1.54
N SER A 238 -4.61 2.98 -0.79
CA SER A 238 -4.54 4.40 -0.43
C SER A 238 -4.39 5.32 -1.66
N SER A 239 -3.81 4.81 -2.76
CA SER A 239 -3.63 5.56 -4.01
C SER A 239 -4.93 5.68 -4.81
N PHE A 240 -5.87 4.73 -4.64
CA PHE A 240 -7.17 4.78 -5.29
C PHE A 240 -8.12 5.79 -4.64
N ASP A 241 -7.89 6.11 -3.37
CA ASP A 241 -8.73 7.02 -2.62
C ASP A 241 -8.54 8.48 -3.04
N GLY A 242 -9.66 9.20 -3.13
CA GLY A 242 -9.68 10.64 -3.38
C GLY A 242 -9.08 11.40 -2.19
N LYS A 243 -8.33 12.45 -2.47
CA LYS A 243 -7.60 13.22 -1.46
C LYS A 243 -8.11 14.65 -1.49
N LEU A 244 -8.97 14.98 -0.53
CA LEU A 244 -9.65 16.29 -0.47
C LEU A 244 -8.67 17.47 -0.40
N ALA A 245 -7.44 17.25 0.09
CA ALA A 245 -6.41 18.28 0.25
C ALA A 245 -5.21 18.15 -0.71
N CYS A 246 -5.30 17.25 -1.70
CA CYS A 246 -4.23 17.06 -2.69
C CYS A 246 -4.70 17.28 -4.13
N GLU A 247 -5.97 17.62 -4.34
CA GLU A 247 -6.55 18.04 -5.64
C GLU A 247 -6.20 19.49 -5.97
#